data_AF-A0A9P3LLI3-F1
#
_entry.id   AF-A0A9P3LLI3-F1
#
_cell.length_a   1.000
_cell.length_b   1.000
_cell.length_c   1.000
_cell.angle_alpha   90.00
_cell.angle_beta   90.00
_cell.angle_gamma   90.00
#
_symmetry.space_group_name_H-M   'P 1'
#
loop_
_entity.id
_entity.type
_entity.pdbx_description
1 polymer ?
#
loop_
_entity_poly.entity_id
_entity_poly.type
_entity_poly.pdbx_seq_one_letter_code
_entity_poly.pdbx_strand_id
1 'polypeptide(L)'
;MSVQPAPSSSMFPTPDASPSSSSTSPAGALAPSPEMEQILASLTSHRSVLGYMLLSRGHPVTIIRHSGVVFEGEQGRKYAHAISRIVESVQGGLEEVSGDTGDTDEVRFMRIRTKRHELMISPDGRFLLAVLHDPSS
;
A
#
# COMPACT_ATOMS: atom_id res chain seq x y z
N MET A 1 49.33 -7.48 74.93
CA MET A 1 48.46 -8.43 74.21
C MET A 1 47.40 -7.60 73.52
N SER A 2 47.61 -7.25 72.25
CA SER A 2 46.73 -6.36 71.49
C SER A 2 46.14 -7.14 70.33
N VAL A 3 44.83 -7.30 70.33
CA VAL A 3 44.05 -8.02 69.33
C VAL A 3 43.57 -7.04 68.25
N GLN A 4 43.80 -7.42 67.00
CA GLN A 4 43.40 -6.73 65.77
C GLN A 4 42.01 -7.21 65.34
N PRO A 5 41.09 -6.35 64.86
CA PRO A 5 39.85 -6.80 64.22
C PRO A 5 39.98 -6.86 62.68
N ALA A 6 39.28 -7.84 62.12
CA ALA A 6 39.13 -8.17 60.70
C ALA A 6 37.95 -7.41 60.02
N PRO A 7 37.77 -7.49 58.69
CA PRO A 7 37.00 -6.55 57.88
C PRO A 7 35.61 -7.06 57.41
N SER A 8 34.70 -6.15 57.05
CA SER A 8 33.45 -6.34 56.27
C SER A 8 32.80 -4.95 56.10
N SER A 9 32.11 -4.51 55.05
CA SER A 9 31.73 -5.04 53.75
C SER A 9 31.22 -3.88 52.87
N SER A 10 31.28 -4.10 51.57
CA SER A 10 30.94 -3.25 50.41
C SER A 10 29.48 -2.75 50.35
N MET A 11 29.26 -1.54 49.83
CA MET A 11 28.07 -1.23 49.01
C MET A 11 28.24 0.09 48.21
N PHE A 12 28.36 -0.01 46.89
CA PHE A 12 28.17 1.10 45.95
C PHE A 12 27.19 0.63 44.86
N PRO A 13 26.07 1.32 44.60
CA PRO A 13 25.21 1.00 43.47
C PRO A 13 25.70 1.72 42.20
N THR A 14 25.79 0.98 41.10
CA THR A 14 25.94 1.51 39.73
C THR A 14 24.58 1.99 39.20
N PRO A 15 24.49 3.14 38.49
CA PRO A 15 23.29 3.52 37.78
C PRO A 15 23.18 2.77 36.45
N ASP A 16 22.10 2.00 36.29
CA ASP A 16 21.74 1.33 35.05
C ASP A 16 21.23 2.37 34.03
N ALA A 17 21.89 2.41 32.87
CA ALA A 17 21.58 3.28 31.76
C ALA A 17 20.36 2.74 31.00
N SER A 18 19.21 3.39 31.13
CA SER A 18 18.05 3.12 30.27
C SER A 18 18.31 3.69 28.86
N PRO A 19 18.19 2.91 27.76
CA PRO A 19 18.14 3.46 26.42
C PRO A 19 16.72 3.98 26.16
N SER A 20 16.53 5.28 26.31
CA SER A 20 15.36 5.97 25.78
C SER A 20 15.43 5.94 24.26
N SER A 21 14.66 5.02 23.68
CA SER A 21 14.44 4.90 22.24
C SER A 21 13.93 6.22 21.67
N SER A 22 14.75 6.78 20.79
CA SER A 22 14.46 7.88 19.89
C SER A 22 13.25 7.58 19.00
N SER A 23 12.33 8.53 18.90
CA SER A 23 11.51 8.67 17.69
C SER A 23 11.40 10.16 17.34
N THR A 24 12.42 10.61 16.61
CA THR A 24 12.43 11.83 15.81
C THR A 24 11.48 11.64 14.61
N SER A 25 10.62 12.64 14.39
CA SER A 25 9.76 12.88 13.21
C SER A 25 10.55 12.83 11.87
N PRO A 26 9.95 12.68 10.65
CA PRO A 26 8.86 13.52 10.15
C PRO A 26 7.81 12.83 9.23
N ALA A 27 6.78 13.62 8.91
CA ALA A 27 5.71 13.35 7.96
C ALA A 27 6.20 13.04 6.53
N GLY A 28 5.42 12.23 5.80
CA GLY A 28 5.16 12.50 4.38
C GLY A 28 5.72 11.56 3.31
N ALA A 29 6.25 10.39 3.64
CA ALA A 29 6.49 9.34 2.65
C ALA A 29 5.56 8.17 2.92
N LEU A 30 4.63 7.92 1.99
CA LEU A 30 3.76 6.75 2.00
C LEU A 30 4.62 5.50 1.72
N ALA A 31 5.47 5.12 2.68
CA ALA A 31 6.24 3.90 2.60
C ALA A 31 5.24 2.74 2.53
N PRO A 32 5.36 1.83 1.53
CA PRO A 32 4.49 0.69 1.47
C PRO A 32 4.68 -0.13 2.75
N SER A 33 3.59 -0.37 3.48
CA SER A 33 3.66 -1.22 4.67
C SER A 33 4.17 -2.62 4.28
N PRO A 34 4.88 -3.33 5.17
CA PRO A 34 5.37 -4.68 4.88
C PRO A 34 4.25 -5.64 4.46
N GLU A 35 3.03 -5.43 4.96
CA GLU A 35 1.83 -6.15 4.53
C GLU A 35 1.49 -5.92 3.05
N MET A 36 1.56 -4.66 2.58
CA MET A 36 1.28 -4.35 1.19
C MET A 36 2.32 -5.00 0.26
N GLU A 37 3.59 -5.05 0.66
CA GLU A 37 4.62 -5.73 -0.12
C GLU A 37 4.38 -7.24 -0.22
N GLN A 38 3.92 -7.89 0.85
CA GLN A 38 3.55 -9.31 0.83
C GLN A 38 2.37 -9.57 -0.10
N ILE A 39 1.34 -8.71 -0.09
CA ILE A 39 0.20 -8.82 -1.00
C ILE A 39 0.66 -8.66 -2.45
N LEU A 40 1.49 -7.67 -2.74
CA LEU A 40 2.02 -7.44 -4.09
C LEU A 40 2.90 -8.61 -4.56
N ALA A 41 3.71 -9.20 -3.67
CA ALA A 41 4.50 -10.39 -3.96
C ALA A 41 3.62 -11.63 -4.19
N SER A 42 2.54 -11.77 -3.44
CA SER A 42 1.56 -12.84 -3.64
C SER A 42 0.85 -12.70 -4.99
N LEU A 43 0.47 -11.48 -5.39
CA LEU A 43 -0.15 -11.23 -6.69
C LEU A 43 0.78 -11.59 -7.85
N THR A 44 2.05 -11.20 -7.81
CA THR A 44 3.00 -11.55 -8.88
C THR A 44 3.41 -13.01 -8.90
N SER A 45 3.21 -13.76 -7.82
CA SER A 45 3.45 -15.21 -7.78
C SER A 45 2.45 -16.00 -8.62
N HIS A 46 1.27 -15.42 -8.90
CA HIS A 46 0.25 -16.05 -9.72
C HIS A 46 0.63 -15.96 -11.20
N ARG A 47 0.73 -17.12 -11.85
CA ARG A 47 1.13 -17.27 -13.27
C ARG A 47 0.17 -16.61 -14.26
N SER A 48 -1.08 -16.39 -13.84
CA SER A 48 -2.06 -15.64 -14.62
C SER A 48 -1.82 -14.12 -14.57
N VAL A 49 -1.01 -13.61 -13.64
CA VAL A 49 -0.79 -12.17 -13.43
C VAL A 49 0.36 -11.70 -14.31
N LEU A 50 0.06 -10.79 -15.24
CA LEU A 50 1.01 -10.16 -16.13
C LEU A 50 1.70 -8.96 -15.47
N GLY A 51 1.05 -8.34 -14.48
CA GLY A 51 1.60 -7.21 -13.76
C GLY A 51 0.59 -6.54 -12.83
N TYR A 52 1.06 -5.57 -12.06
CA TYR A 52 0.21 -4.71 -11.23
C TYR A 52 0.64 -3.25 -11.31
N MET A 53 -0.26 -2.36 -10.92
CA MET A 53 -0.02 -0.94 -10.81
C MET A 53 -0.75 -0.40 -9.58
N LEU A 54 -0.02 0.30 -8.73
CA LEU A 54 -0.49 0.98 -7.55
C LEU A 54 -0.46 2.48 -7.82
N LEU A 55 -1.62 3.12 -7.74
CA LEU A 55 -1.81 4.53 -8.08
C LEU A 55 -2.24 5.33 -6.85
N SER A 56 -1.84 6.60 -6.80
CA SER A 56 -2.40 7.57 -5.85
C SER A 56 -3.80 8.00 -6.28
N ARG A 57 -4.64 8.42 -5.32
CA ARG A 57 -5.99 8.96 -5.57
C ARG A 57 -6.04 10.47 -5.84
N GLY A 58 -4.89 11.15 -5.85
CA GLY A 58 -4.83 12.60 -6.06
C GLY A 58 -4.96 12.99 -7.54
N HIS A 59 -5.20 14.28 -7.79
CA HIS A 59 -5.19 14.87 -9.14
C HIS A 59 -3.97 15.77 -9.29
N PRO A 60 -3.01 15.44 -10.20
CA PRO A 60 -3.01 14.32 -11.13
C PRO A 60 -2.65 12.97 -10.47
N VAL A 61 -3.19 11.87 -11.01
CA VAL A 61 -2.84 10.53 -10.55
C VAL A 61 -1.38 10.22 -10.82
N THR A 62 -0.68 9.76 -9.79
CA THR A 62 0.72 9.34 -9.85
C THR A 62 0.85 7.84 -9.62
N ILE A 63 1.82 7.23 -10.29
CA ILE A 63 2.14 5.81 -10.10
C ILE A 63 3.03 5.72 -8.86
N ILE A 64 2.53 5.09 -7.80
CA ILE A 64 3.28 4.81 -6.58
C ILE A 64 4.24 3.64 -6.81
N ARG A 65 3.74 2.58 -7.46
CA ARG A 65 4.52 1.38 -7.78
C ARG A 65 3.89 0.66 -8.97
N HIS A 66 4.69 -0.04 -9.75
CA HIS A 66 4.18 -0.93 -10.78
C HIS A 66 5.13 -2.12 -10.95
N SER A 67 4.62 -3.19 -11.55
CA SER A 67 5.40 -4.36 -11.96
C SER A 67 4.82 -4.92 -13.25
N GLY A 68 5.69 -5.44 -14.12
CA GLY A 68 5.33 -5.98 -15.42
C GLY A 68 5.64 -5.00 -16.57
N VAL A 69 6.16 -5.55 -17.67
CA VAL A 69 6.62 -4.80 -18.86
C VAL A 69 5.52 -3.95 -19.51
N VAL A 70 4.25 -4.33 -19.33
CA VAL A 70 3.09 -3.59 -19.88
C VAL A 70 2.94 -2.20 -19.25
N PHE A 71 3.43 -2.03 -18.02
CA PHE A 71 3.31 -0.78 -17.26
C PHE A 71 4.57 0.07 -17.27
N GLU A 72 5.58 -0.25 -18.09
CA GLU A 72 6.80 0.54 -18.18
C GLU A 72 6.64 1.78 -19.09
N GLY A 73 7.36 2.84 -18.74
CA GLY A 73 7.47 4.06 -19.55
C GLY A 73 6.14 4.77 -19.81
N GLU A 74 5.93 5.19 -21.05
CA GLU A 74 4.76 5.98 -21.45
C GLU A 74 3.45 5.17 -21.38
N GLN A 75 3.51 3.85 -21.60
CA GLN A 75 2.32 2.99 -21.53
C GLN A 75 1.74 2.93 -20.13
N GLY A 76 2.58 2.77 -19.10
CA GLY A 76 2.14 2.82 -17.70
C GLY A 76 1.40 4.11 -17.36
N ARG A 77 1.89 5.26 -17.82
CA ARG A 77 1.20 6.55 -17.63
C ARG A 77 -0.15 6.61 -18.32
N LYS A 78 -0.25 6.11 -19.57
CA LYS A 78 -1.52 6.01 -20.30
C LYS A 78 -2.52 5.13 -19.56
N TYR A 79 -2.08 3.97 -19.07
CA TYR A 79 -2.92 3.09 -18.24
C TYR A 79 -3.37 3.77 -16.96
N ALA A 80 -2.47 4.43 -16.23
CA ALA A 80 -2.80 5.13 -14.99
C ALA A 80 -3.91 6.18 -15.19
N HIS A 81 -3.78 6.99 -16.25
CA HIS A 81 -4.76 8.02 -16.59
C HIS A 81 -6.09 7.43 -17.07
N ALA A 82 -6.06 6.33 -17.83
CA ALA A 82 -7.26 5.64 -18.26
C ALA A 82 -8.01 5.02 -17.07
N ILE A 83 -7.29 4.35 -16.17
CA ILE A 83 -7.86 3.73 -14.96
C ILE A 83 -8.50 4.79 -14.06
N SER A 84 -7.81 5.92 -13.81
CA SER A 84 -8.39 7.03 -13.03
C SER A 84 -9.73 7.49 -13.61
N ARG A 85 -9.76 7.75 -14.92
CA ARG A 85 -10.99 8.22 -15.59
C ARG A 85 -12.11 7.19 -15.55
N ILE A 86 -11.78 5.91 -15.68
CA ILE A 86 -12.77 4.83 -15.58
C ILE A 86 -13.38 4.80 -14.17
N VAL A 87 -12.55 4.83 -13.13
CA VAL A 87 -13.02 4.80 -11.74
C VAL A 87 -13.87 6.04 -11.43
N GLU A 88 -13.41 7.23 -11.81
CA GLU A 88 -14.16 8.49 -11.65
C GLU A 88 -15.50 8.45 -12.37
N SER A 89 -15.53 7.96 -13.62
CA SER A 89 -16.76 7.86 -14.40
C SER A 89 -17.77 6.89 -13.78
N VAL A 90 -17.30 5.77 -13.23
CA VAL A 90 -18.20 4.80 -12.58
C VAL A 90 -18.69 5.33 -11.23
N GLN A 91 -17.84 6.02 -10.46
CA GLN A 91 -18.25 6.68 -9.22
C GLN A 91 -19.33 7.75 -9.48
N GLY A 92 -19.13 8.61 -10.48
CA GLY A 92 -20.13 9.62 -10.85
C GLY A 92 -21.44 8.99 -11.34
N GLY A 93 -21.37 7.94 -12.17
CA GLY A 93 -22.57 7.22 -12.59
C GLY A 93 -23.31 6.53 -11.44
N LEU A 94 -22.59 6.08 -10.41
CA LEU A 94 -23.19 5.48 -9.23
C LEU A 94 -23.89 6.51 -8.36
N GLU A 95 -23.32 7.71 -8.22
CA GLU A 95 -23.94 8.85 -7.54
C GLU A 95 -25.25 9.27 -8.23
N GLU A 96 -25.25 9.35 -9.56
CA GLU A 96 -26.46 9.65 -10.36
C GLU A 96 -27.58 8.60 -10.15
N VAL A 97 -27.22 7.33 -10.02
CA VAL A 97 -28.20 6.23 -9.79
C VAL A 97 -28.68 6.19 -8.35
N SER A 98 -27.82 6.49 -7.38
CA SER A 98 -28.13 6.40 -5.95
C SER A 98 -29.13 7.50 -5.49
N GLY A 99 -29.15 8.64 -6.19
CA GLY A 99 -30.13 9.70 -5.98
C GLY A 99 -30.20 10.22 -4.54
N ASP A 100 -31.37 10.69 -4.12
CA ASP A 100 -31.63 11.24 -2.78
C ASP A 100 -31.99 10.16 -1.74
N THR A 101 -31.79 8.88 -2.09
CA THR A 101 -32.25 7.72 -1.31
C THR A 101 -31.46 7.51 -0.01
N GLY A 102 -30.40 8.29 0.21
CA GLY A 102 -29.55 8.23 1.41
C GLY A 102 -28.57 7.04 1.43
N ASP A 103 -28.71 6.10 0.50
CA ASP A 103 -27.80 4.98 0.30
C ASP A 103 -26.67 5.40 -0.64
N THR A 104 -25.51 5.77 -0.07
CA THR A 104 -24.30 6.02 -0.85
C THR A 104 -23.68 4.67 -1.24
N ASP A 105 -23.89 4.23 -2.48
CA ASP A 105 -23.17 3.06 -2.99
C ASP A 105 -21.73 3.46 -3.38
N GLU A 106 -20.78 2.57 -3.10
CA GLU A 106 -19.36 2.81 -3.31
C GLU A 106 -18.74 1.72 -4.18
N VAL A 107 -17.92 2.14 -5.14
CA VAL A 107 -17.17 1.19 -5.97
C VAL A 107 -16.13 0.51 -5.10
N ARG A 108 -16.26 -0.80 -4.88
CA ARG A 108 -15.27 -1.61 -4.15
C ARG A 108 -14.34 -2.41 -5.05
N PHE A 109 -14.86 -2.86 -6.19
CA PHE A 109 -14.11 -3.72 -7.10
C PHE A 109 -14.67 -3.62 -8.52
N MET A 110 -13.79 -3.56 -9.51
CA MET A 110 -14.15 -3.54 -10.93
C MET A 110 -13.31 -4.57 -11.68
N ARG A 111 -13.93 -5.28 -12.62
CA ARG A 111 -13.24 -6.27 -13.45
C ARG A 111 -13.61 -6.08 -14.92
N ILE A 112 -12.61 -5.82 -15.74
CA ILE A 112 -12.76 -5.53 -17.16
C ILE A 112 -12.03 -6.62 -17.94
N ARG A 113 -12.80 -7.49 -18.58
CA ARG A 113 -12.25 -8.52 -19.48
C ARG A 113 -12.21 -7.98 -20.89
N THR A 114 -11.04 -8.01 -21.50
CA THR A 114 -10.81 -7.72 -22.90
C THR A 114 -10.34 -8.98 -23.61
N LYS A 115 -10.28 -8.96 -24.94
CA LYS A 115 -9.76 -10.09 -25.73
C LYS A 115 -8.31 -10.45 -25.39
N ARG A 116 -7.53 -9.50 -24.89
CA ARG A 116 -6.09 -9.66 -24.65
C ARG A 116 -5.70 -9.67 -23.18
N HIS A 117 -6.50 -9.06 -22.33
CA HIS A 117 -6.17 -8.83 -20.92
C HIS A 117 -7.44 -8.85 -20.06
N GLU A 118 -7.31 -9.31 -18.82
CA GLU A 118 -8.29 -9.10 -17.75
C GLU A 118 -7.73 -8.09 -16.74
N LEU A 119 -8.40 -6.95 -16.57
CA LEU A 119 -7.98 -5.89 -15.65
C LEU A 119 -8.87 -5.90 -14.42
N MET A 120 -8.27 -6.11 -13.26
CA MET A 120 -8.93 -6.04 -11.95
C MET A 120 -8.53 -4.74 -11.26
N ILE A 121 -9.50 -3.89 -10.91
CA ILE A 121 -9.27 -2.60 -10.26
C ILE A 121 -9.96 -2.66 -8.90
N SER A 122 -9.20 -2.46 -7.84
CA SER A 122 -9.68 -2.33 -6.48
C SER A 122 -9.36 -0.91 -5.99
N PRO A 123 -10.34 0.01 -6.00
CA PRO A 123 -10.20 1.27 -5.29
C PRO A 123 -10.15 1.02 -3.77
N ASP A 124 -9.18 1.63 -3.09
CA ASP A 124 -9.10 1.73 -1.63
C ASP A 124 -9.13 3.22 -1.23
N GLY A 125 -9.39 3.50 0.05
CA GLY A 125 -9.46 4.87 0.57
C GLY A 125 -8.18 5.66 0.36
N ARG A 126 -7.02 5.00 0.21
CA ARG A 126 -5.70 5.64 0.09
C ARG A 126 -5.05 5.48 -1.28
N PHE A 127 -5.39 4.44 -2.04
CA PHE A 127 -4.74 4.10 -3.30
C PHE A 127 -5.72 3.40 -4.25
N LEU A 128 -5.37 3.32 -5.54
CA LEU A 128 -6.05 2.44 -6.48
C LEU A 128 -5.09 1.31 -6.86
N LEU A 129 -5.49 0.07 -6.62
CA LEU A 129 -4.75 -1.10 -7.06
C LEU A 129 -5.35 -1.62 -8.38
N ALA A 130 -4.53 -1.72 -9.41
CA ALA A 130 -4.89 -2.34 -10.67
C ALA A 130 -3.98 -3.55 -10.93
N VAL A 131 -4.58 -4.69 -11.29
CA VAL A 131 -3.87 -5.94 -11.60
C VAL A 131 -4.26 -6.39 -12.99
N LEU A 132 -3.25 -6.71 -13.81
CA LEU A 132 -3.43 -7.21 -15.17
C LEU A 132 -3.23 -8.72 -15.18
N HIS A 133 -4.22 -9.44 -15.68
CA HIS A 133 -4.22 -10.88 -15.86
C HIS A 133 -4.26 -11.26 -17.34
N ASP A 134 -3.74 -12.45 -17.65
CA ASP A 134 -3.98 -13.15 -18.89
C ASP A 134 -5.45 -13.64 -18.91
N PRO A 135 -6.27 -13.27 -19.91
CA PRO A 135 -7.67 -13.67 -19.99
C PRO A 135 -7.84 -15.15 -20.36
N SER A 136 -6.77 -15.83 -20.77
CA SER A 136 -6.77 -17.23 -21.20
C SER A 136 -6.23 -18.22 -20.16
N SER A 137 -5.86 -17.73 -18.97
CA SER A 137 -5.34 -18.56 -17.86
C SER A 137 -6.42 -19.08 -16.92
#